data_AF-A0A536YV02-F1
#
_entry.id   AF-A0A536YV02-F1
#
_cell.length_a   1.000
_cell.length_b   1.000
_cell.length_c   1.000
_cell.angle_alpha   90.00
_cell.angle_beta   90.00
_cell.angle_gamma   90.00
#
_symmetry.space_group_name_H-M   'P 1'
#
loop_
_entity.id
_entity.type
_entity.pdbx_description
1 polymer ?
#
loop_
_entity_poly.entity_id
_entity_poly.type
_entity_poly.pdbx_seq_one_letter_code
_entity_poly.pdbx_strand_id
1 'polypeptide(L)'
;MATRYLEAMQCLNLIAPERLAEALRIADARVGLQSFQEGCDSRLMEVVFSVPDDQFRWFRLVLRKMAERYERQKSDAPVLPQLEFAAPHDTLNR
;
A
#
# COMPACT_ATOMS: atom_id res chain seq x y z
N MET A 1 7.45 -25.65 -9.39
CA MET A 1 6.28 -24.94 -8.80
C MET A 1 6.68 -24.04 -7.64
N ALA A 2 7.44 -24.51 -6.63
CA ALA A 2 7.85 -23.71 -5.47
C ALA A 2 8.67 -22.43 -5.82
N THR A 3 9.55 -22.49 -6.82
CA THR A 3 10.37 -21.34 -7.24
C THR A 3 9.53 -20.14 -7.67
N ARG A 4 8.46 -20.39 -8.41
CA ARG A 4 7.63 -19.32 -8.95
C ARG A 4 6.79 -18.63 -7.87
N TYR A 5 6.33 -19.38 -6.86
CA TYR A 5 5.64 -18.84 -5.68
C TYR A 5 6.50 -17.88 -4.87
N LEU A 6 7.79 -18.21 -4.73
CA LEU A 6 8.74 -17.34 -4.04
C LEU A 6 8.94 -16.02 -4.79
N GLU A 7 8.91 -16.03 -6.13
CA GLU A 7 9.03 -14.81 -6.94
C GLU A 7 7.84 -13.87 -6.71
N ALA A 8 6.60 -14.39 -6.70
CA ALA A 8 5.41 -13.58 -6.42
C ALA A 8 5.42 -13.00 -4.99
N MET A 9 5.91 -13.78 -4.02
CA MET A 9 6.10 -13.32 -2.64
C MET A 9 7.18 -12.24 -2.52
N GLN A 10 8.29 -12.37 -3.25
CA GLN A 10 9.32 -11.35 -3.31
C GLN A 10 8.77 -10.06 -3.92
N CYS A 11 7.97 -10.15 -4.98
CA CYS A 11 7.32 -8.98 -5.57
C CYS A 11 6.42 -8.26 -4.56
N LEU A 12 5.68 -8.99 -3.72
CA LEU A 12 4.89 -8.37 -2.64
C LEU A 12 5.79 -7.63 -1.63
N ASN A 13 6.91 -8.22 -1.24
CA ASN A 13 7.84 -7.62 -0.28
C ASN A 13 8.55 -6.36 -0.81
N LEU A 14 8.62 -6.19 -2.15
CA LEU A 14 9.18 -5.01 -2.78
C LEU A 14 8.21 -3.81 -2.78
N ILE A 15 6.93 -4.05 -2.48
CA ILE A 15 5.89 -3.01 -2.46
C ILE A 15 5.77 -2.46 -1.04
N ALA A 16 6.10 -1.18 -0.89
CA ALA A 16 5.93 -0.51 0.38
C ALA A 16 4.43 -0.42 0.76
N PRO A 17 4.07 -0.50 2.06
CA PRO A 17 2.68 -0.52 2.50
C PRO A 17 1.84 0.66 1.98
N GLU A 18 2.44 1.85 1.90
CA GLU A 18 1.78 3.08 1.43
C GLU A 18 1.39 3.00 -0.06
N ARG A 19 2.04 2.08 -0.80
CA ARG A 19 1.89 1.90 -2.24
C ARG A 19 0.99 0.72 -2.60
N LEU A 20 0.46 -0.01 -1.61
CA LEU A 20 -0.40 -1.18 -1.83
C LEU A 20 -1.66 -0.84 -2.63
N ALA A 21 -2.27 0.32 -2.39
CA ALA A 21 -3.44 0.78 -3.14
C ALA A 21 -3.08 1.03 -4.62
N GLU A 22 -1.95 1.69 -4.88
CA GLU A 22 -1.47 1.94 -6.25
C GLU A 22 -1.15 0.62 -6.97
N ALA A 23 -0.46 -0.30 -6.30
CA ALA A 23 -0.12 -1.62 -6.83
C ALA A 23 -1.38 -2.43 -7.18
N LEU A 24 -2.42 -2.36 -6.33
CA LEU A 24 -3.70 -3.00 -6.59
C LEU A 24 -4.39 -2.42 -7.83
N ARG A 25 -4.38 -1.09 -8.01
CA ARG A 25 -4.95 -0.47 -9.22
C ARG A 25 -4.23 -0.91 -10.48
N ILE A 26 -2.90 -0.94 -10.46
CA ILE A 26 -2.08 -1.46 -11.58
C ILE A 26 -2.45 -2.93 -11.85
N ALA A 27 -2.59 -3.73 -10.79
CA ALA A 27 -2.94 -5.13 -10.93
C ALA A 27 -4.35 -5.34 -11.49
N ASP A 28 -5.33 -4.53 -11.07
CA ASP A 28 -6.69 -4.54 -11.59
C ASP A 28 -6.74 -4.05 -13.05
N ALA A 29 -5.91 -3.07 -13.42
CA ALA A 29 -5.78 -2.61 -14.80
C ALA A 29 -5.17 -3.68 -15.72
N ARG A 30 -4.18 -4.46 -15.24
CA ARG A 30 -3.59 -5.58 -16.00
C ARG A 30 -4.64 -6.64 -16.40
N VAL A 31 -5.68 -6.84 -15.59
CA VAL A 31 -6.80 -7.76 -15.92
C VAL A 31 -8.03 -7.05 -16.48
N GLY A 32 -7.89 -5.79 -16.88
CA GLY A 32 -8.96 -5.02 -17.52
C GLY A 32 -10.13 -4.64 -16.61
N LEU A 33 -9.96 -4.73 -15.27
CA LEU A 33 -10.99 -4.35 -14.31
C LEU A 33 -11.06 -2.83 -14.08
N GLN A 34 -9.99 -2.12 -14.38
CA GLN A 34 -9.92 -0.66 -14.32
C GLN A 34 -9.19 -0.13 -15.56
N SER A 35 -9.52 1.08 -15.97
CA SER A 35 -8.75 1.82 -16.98
C SER A 35 -7.34 2.03 -16.45
N PHE A 36 -6.34 1.60 -17.22
CA PHE A 36 -4.95 1.88 -16.89
C PHE A 36 -4.74 3.40 -16.97
N GLN A 37 -4.39 4.02 -15.83
CA GLN A 37 -4.11 5.46 -15.79
C GLN A 37 -2.65 5.72 -16.16
N GLU A 38 -2.43 6.58 -17.15
CA GLU A 38 -1.12 7.17 -17.43
C GLU A 38 -0.61 7.91 -16.19
N GLY A 39 0.69 7.76 -15.88
CA GLY A 39 1.31 8.36 -14.70
C GLY A 39 1.43 7.44 -13.47
N CYS A 40 1.11 6.15 -13.59
CA CYS A 40 1.49 5.16 -12.57
C CYS A 40 3.03 5.06 -12.49
N ASP A 41 3.56 4.85 -11.28
CA ASP A 41 5.00 4.69 -11.08
C ASP A 41 5.54 3.47 -11.85
N SER A 42 6.51 3.73 -12.73
CA SER A 42 7.06 2.73 -13.65
C SER A 42 7.69 1.54 -12.90
N ARG A 43 8.39 1.80 -11.79
CA ARG A 43 9.03 0.76 -10.99
C ARG A 43 7.99 -0.15 -10.32
N LEU A 44 6.91 0.40 -9.80
CA LEU A 44 5.82 -0.40 -9.23
C LEU A 44 5.10 -1.21 -10.29
N MET A 45 4.95 -0.63 -11.48
CA MET A 45 4.40 -1.33 -12.63
C MET A 45 5.26 -2.54 -13.02
N GLU A 46 6.57 -2.37 -13.11
CA GLU A 46 7.51 -3.49 -13.35
C GLU A 46 7.36 -4.61 -12.31
N VAL A 47 7.23 -4.27 -11.03
CA VAL A 47 7.04 -5.26 -9.95
C VAL A 47 5.70 -6.01 -10.08
N VAL A 48 4.62 -5.35 -10.47
CA VAL A 48 3.31 -6.00 -10.65
C VAL A 48 3.28 -6.85 -11.93
N PHE A 49 3.96 -6.41 -13.00
CA PHE A 49 4.00 -7.11 -14.28
C PHE A 49 5.02 -8.25 -14.32
N SER A 50 6.04 -8.24 -13.45
CA SER A 50 6.99 -9.36 -13.33
C SER A 50 6.36 -10.63 -12.76
N VAL A 51 5.20 -10.53 -12.10
CA VAL A 51 4.47 -11.68 -11.56
C VAL A 51 3.90 -12.54 -12.70
N PRO A 52 4.22 -13.85 -12.76
CA PRO A 52 3.69 -14.76 -13.77
C PRO A 52 2.16 -14.92 -13.74
N ASP A 53 1.54 -15.11 -14.91
CA ASP A 53 0.07 -15.18 -15.05
C ASP A 53 -0.58 -16.30 -14.22
N ASP A 54 0.10 -17.46 -14.09
CA ASP A 54 -0.37 -18.61 -13.30
C ASP A 54 -0.52 -18.29 -11.81
N GLN A 55 0.14 -17.25 -11.34
CA GLN A 55 0.13 -16.82 -9.94
C GLN A 55 -0.51 -15.46 -9.73
N PHE A 56 -0.65 -14.69 -10.80
CA PHE A 56 -1.15 -13.32 -10.76
C PHE A 56 -2.52 -13.22 -10.07
N ARG A 57 -3.39 -14.22 -10.29
CA ARG A 57 -4.70 -14.28 -9.63
C ARG A 57 -4.60 -14.29 -8.10
N TRP A 58 -3.68 -15.08 -7.57
CA TRP A 58 -3.44 -15.16 -6.13
C TRP A 58 -2.73 -13.90 -5.62
N PHE A 59 -1.71 -13.43 -6.34
CA PHE A 59 -0.98 -12.19 -6.02
C PHE A 59 -1.93 -10.99 -5.89
N ARG A 60 -2.84 -10.81 -6.85
CA ARG A 60 -3.84 -9.73 -6.82
C ARG A 60 -4.78 -9.84 -5.61
N LEU A 61 -5.17 -11.07 -5.23
CA LEU A 61 -6.02 -11.30 -4.05
C LEU A 61 -5.28 -10.91 -2.76
N VAL A 62 -3.98 -11.24 -2.66
CA VAL A 62 -3.15 -10.85 -1.52
C VAL A 62 -2.96 -9.34 -1.47
N LEU A 63 -2.64 -8.69 -2.59
CA LEU A 63 -2.55 -7.24 -2.68
C LEU A 63 -3.82 -6.56 -2.16
N ARG A 64 -5.00 -7.03 -2.60
CA ARG A 64 -6.28 -6.52 -2.12
C ARG A 64 -6.42 -6.63 -0.61
N LYS A 65 -6.09 -7.80 -0.05
CA LYS A 65 -6.17 -8.01 1.40
C LYS A 65 -5.17 -7.17 2.19
N MET A 66 -3.97 -6.97 1.68
CA MET A 66 -2.96 -6.13 2.30
C MET A 66 -3.36 -4.65 2.26
N ALA A 67 -3.86 -4.16 1.12
CA ALA A 67 -4.39 -2.81 0.99
C ALA A 67 -5.56 -2.56 1.95
N GLU A 68 -6.54 -3.47 1.99
CA GLU A 68 -7.67 -3.41 2.95
C GLU A 68 -7.19 -3.34 4.41
N ARG A 69 -6.21 -4.18 4.78
CA ARG A 69 -5.66 -4.21 6.14
C ARG A 69 -4.88 -2.94 6.47
N TYR A 70 -4.15 -2.39 5.50
CA TYR A 70 -3.36 -1.18 5.71
C TYR A 70 -4.25 0.04 5.93
N GLU A 71 -5.31 0.20 5.11
CA GLU A 71 -6.28 1.28 5.28
C GLU A 71 -7.02 1.19 6.63
N ARG A 72 -7.36 -0.02 7.08
CA ARG A 72 -7.93 -0.23 8.43
C ARG A 72 -6.97 0.18 9.52
N GLN A 73 -5.71 -0.28 9.47
CA GLN A 73 -4.69 0.09 10.45
C GLN A 73 -4.40 1.60 10.47
N LYS A 74 -4.41 2.26 9.32
CA LYS A 74 -4.28 3.71 9.21
C LYS A 74 -5.46 4.44 9.88
N SER A 75 -6.65 3.86 9.83
CA SER A 75 -7.87 4.40 10.45
C SER A 75 -7.95 4.11 11.95
N ASP A 76 -7.38 2.99 12.41
CA ASP A 76 -7.30 2.58 13.81
C ASP A 76 -6.06 3.13 14.53
N ALA A 77 -5.09 3.71 13.80
CA ALA A 77 -3.95 4.37 14.40
C ALA A 77 -4.48 5.53 15.26
N PRO A 78 -4.16 5.59 16.56
CA PRO A 78 -4.56 6.71 17.38
C PRO A 78 -3.94 7.95 16.75
N VAL A 79 -4.80 8.84 16.24
CA VAL A 79 -4.47 10.25 16.13
C VAL A 79 -4.01 10.62 17.53
N LEU A 80 -2.70 10.77 17.73
CA LEU A 80 -2.15 11.34 18.95
C LEU A 80 -2.97 12.60 19.19
N PRO A 81 -3.67 12.73 20.34
CA PRO A 81 -4.25 14.01 20.70
C PRO A 81 -3.10 15.00 20.57
N GLN A 82 -3.29 16.02 19.74
CA GLN A 82 -2.37 17.14 19.73
C GLN A 82 -2.31 17.57 21.20
N LEU A 83 -1.19 17.28 21.83
CA LEU A 83 -0.93 17.68 23.20
C LEU A 83 -0.83 19.19 23.11
N GLU A 84 -1.97 19.85 23.27
CA GLU A 84 -2.05 21.26 23.57
C GLU A 84 -1.18 21.44 24.80
N PHE A 85 0.07 21.84 24.58
CA PHE A 85 0.86 22.45 25.62
C PHE A 85 0.18 23.79 25.91
N ALA A 86 -0.82 23.73 26.79
CA ALA A 86 -1.27 24.86 27.55
C ALA A 86 -0.03 25.43 28.25
N ALA A 87 0.52 26.51 27.72
CA ALA A 87 1.46 27.32 28.47
C ALA A 87 0.68 27.96 29.62
N PRO A 88 1.06 27.71 30.88
CA PRO A 88 0.39 28.31 32.02
C PRO A 88 0.64 29.82 32.01
N HIS A 89 -0.44 30.58 32.24
CA HIS A 89 -0.35 31.95 32.70
C HIS A 89 0.60 32.00 33.90
N ASP A 90 1.72 32.70 33.76
CA ASP A 90 2.42 33.24 34.92
C ASP A 90 2.62 34.74 34.76
N THR A 91 2.05 35.41 35.74
CA THR A 91 2.05 36.84 36.02
C THR A 91 3.46 37.33 36.29
N LEU A 92 3.94 38.35 35.58
CA LEU A 92 5.02 39.18 36.08
C LEU A 92 4.72 40.66 35.84
N ASN A 93 4.16 41.22 36.91
CA ASN A 93 4.04 42.62 37.22
C ASN A 93 5.46 43.17 37.44
N ARG A 94 5.93 44.09 36.60
CA ARG A 94 6.81 45.20 37.01
C ARG A 94 6.88 46.31 35.99
#